data_AF-A0A7C4R6X5-F1
#
_entry.id   AF-A0A7C4R6X5-F1
#
_cell.length_a   1.000
_cell.length_b   1.000
_cell.length_c   1.000
_cell.angle_alpha   90.00
_cell.angle_beta   90.00
_cell.angle_gamma   90.00
#
_symmetry.space_group_name_H-M   'P 1'
#
loop_
_entity.id
_entity.type
_entity.pdbx_description
1 polymer ?
#
loop_
_entity_poly.entity_id
_entity_poly.type
_entity_poly.pdbx_seq_one_letter_code
_entity_poly.pdbx_strand_id
1 'polypeptide(L)'
;MKKKILLVFLLLLMCLPSLAYLSRTADAEESTEYKETIYVNVFFGFPYGEELILVKNIDLVFENIIYGPPINLTALNDGFIKLKCDLVSAGNKSFVSFNVYFDSSVDNITACSQADDIIQEFLAVFGYQGLELLWKNSGPNEGMMWVHKSFGYIPYTTDSVISFLKYKPSTNFARFIDNLVKKYVPTGGLLPSYTLRRIGMGFYWSLEILGTEYEQLALDVHEYSSIISVKEMLNTNLPLVEQPRENQQIIILIEKNRSLEIGSKVYTYTIDIKSVRPEGFTIRPSDWANYVEITYEPLLPMENIIVELTVNSYTEKQTPTWIWAVVAIIVSLTLLAISVLFLKKKREGDEKAVAKAQEYYQKHLKPEEKKEEKKEEKNKFKRL
;
A
#
# COMPACT_ATOMS: atom_id res chain seq x y z
N MET A 1 -17.72 -27.53 -21.38
CA MET A 1 -17.92 -26.06 -21.32
C MET A 1 -17.66 -25.43 -19.95
N LYS A 2 -18.12 -26.01 -18.83
CA LYS A 2 -18.02 -25.38 -17.49
C LYS A 2 -16.58 -25.10 -16.98
N LYS A 3 -15.57 -25.89 -17.36
CA LYS A 3 -14.17 -25.67 -16.93
C LYS A 3 -13.42 -24.55 -17.66
N LYS A 4 -13.82 -24.21 -18.90
CA LYS A 4 -13.17 -23.12 -19.67
C LYS A 4 -13.67 -21.74 -19.26
N ILE A 5 -14.95 -21.64 -18.86
CA ILE A 5 -15.55 -20.40 -18.35
C ILE A 5 -14.95 -20.01 -16.99
N LEU A 6 -14.69 -20.99 -16.12
CA LEU A 6 -14.05 -20.77 -14.81
C LEU A 6 -12.62 -20.24 -14.94
N LEU A 7 -11.86 -20.71 -15.93
CA LEU A 7 -10.49 -20.27 -16.19
C LEU A 7 -10.45 -18.84 -16.75
N VAL A 8 -11.40 -18.48 -17.61
CA VAL A 8 -11.54 -17.10 -18.14
C VAL A 8 -11.98 -16.13 -17.04
N PHE A 9 -12.86 -16.55 -16.13
CA PHE A 9 -13.29 -15.74 -14.98
C PHE A 9 -12.14 -15.52 -13.97
N LEU A 10 -11.31 -16.55 -13.73
CA LEU A 10 -10.10 -16.45 -12.89
C LEU A 10 -9.03 -15.55 -13.53
N LEU A 11 -8.84 -15.60 -14.85
CA LEU A 11 -7.94 -14.69 -15.57
C LEU A 11 -8.45 -13.24 -15.56
N LEU A 12 -9.76 -13.02 -15.71
CA LEU A 12 -10.38 -11.69 -15.58
C LEU A 12 -10.23 -11.13 -14.15
N LEU A 13 -10.36 -11.98 -13.13
CA LEU A 13 -10.18 -11.60 -11.72
C LEU A 13 -8.72 -11.28 -11.36
N MET A 14 -7.74 -11.88 -12.04
CA MET A 14 -6.32 -11.55 -11.85
C MET A 14 -5.85 -10.32 -12.65
N CYS A 15 -6.64 -9.82 -13.61
CA CYS A 15 -6.34 -8.59 -14.35
C CYS A 15 -6.98 -7.32 -13.75
N LEU A 16 -7.91 -7.46 -12.81
CA LEU A 16 -8.57 -6.33 -12.14
C LEU A 16 -7.66 -5.54 -11.17
N PRO A 17 -6.70 -6.14 -10.44
CA PRO A 17 -5.77 -5.37 -9.60
C PRO A 17 -4.79 -4.52 -10.41
N SER A 18 -4.42 -4.96 -11.62
CA SER A 18 -3.51 -4.21 -12.50
C SER A 18 -4.18 -3.00 -13.16
N LEU A 19 -5.50 -2.98 -13.30
CA LEU A 19 -6.25 -1.81 -13.80
C LEU A 19 -6.42 -0.71 -12.74
N ALA A 20 -6.46 -1.06 -11.45
CA ALA A 20 -6.53 -0.08 -10.35
C ALA A 20 -5.18 0.63 -10.08
N TYR A 21 -4.06 0.04 -10.52
CA TYR A 21 -2.74 0.66 -10.43
C TYR A 21 -2.43 1.55 -11.65
N LEU A 22 -3.05 1.26 -12.80
CA LEU A 22 -2.93 2.04 -14.05
C LEU A 22 -3.81 3.30 -14.07
N SER A 23 -4.88 3.38 -13.28
CA SER A 23 -5.71 4.60 -13.19
C SER A 23 -5.14 5.70 -12.29
N ARG A 24 -3.93 5.52 -11.73
CA ARG A 24 -3.21 6.58 -10.98
C ARG A 24 -2.04 7.17 -11.75
N THR A 25 -1.68 6.59 -12.90
CA THR A 25 -0.60 7.10 -13.77
C THR A 25 -1.09 7.54 -15.14
N ALA A 26 -2.36 7.25 -15.47
CA ALA A 26 -3.10 7.85 -16.57
C ALA A 26 -4.35 8.50 -15.98
N ASP A 27 -4.25 9.80 -15.68
CA ASP A 27 -5.34 10.79 -15.79
C ASP A 27 -4.79 12.12 -15.29
N ALA A 28 -4.09 12.77 -16.21
CA ALA A 28 -4.27 14.18 -16.43
C ALA A 28 -5.75 14.42 -16.79
N GLU A 29 -6.61 14.54 -15.80
CA GLU A 29 -7.84 15.31 -15.91
C GLU A 29 -7.85 16.32 -14.77
N GLU A 30 -8.24 17.55 -15.10
CA GLU A 30 -8.32 18.75 -14.28
C GLU A 30 -9.02 18.50 -12.93
N SER A 31 -8.34 17.89 -11.97
CA SER A 31 -8.67 18.08 -10.57
C SER A 31 -8.06 19.43 -10.18
N THR A 32 -8.82 20.23 -9.44
CA THR A 32 -8.35 21.47 -8.82
C THR A 32 -7.16 21.17 -7.90
N GLU A 33 -5.95 21.02 -8.45
CA GLU A 33 -4.76 20.64 -7.69
C GLU A 33 -4.29 21.85 -6.87
N TYR A 34 -4.36 21.71 -5.55
CA TYR A 34 -3.75 22.63 -4.61
C TYR A 34 -2.26 22.77 -4.95
N LYS A 35 -1.78 24.01 -5.09
CA LYS A 35 -0.38 24.26 -5.46
C LYS A 35 0.57 24.13 -4.27
N GLU A 36 0.04 24.25 -3.05
CA GLU A 36 0.81 24.11 -1.82
C GLU A 36 0.04 23.24 -0.84
N THR A 37 0.67 22.15 -0.40
CA THR A 37 0.06 21.24 0.58
C THR A 37 1.03 20.96 1.71
N ILE A 38 0.54 20.99 2.95
CA ILE A 38 1.23 20.40 4.10
C ILE A 38 0.63 19.03 4.35
N TYR A 39 1.43 17.98 4.26
CA TYR A 39 1.05 16.65 4.72
C TYR A 39 1.65 16.39 6.09
N VAL A 40 0.85 15.85 7.00
CA VAL A 40 1.33 15.30 8.28
C VAL A 40 0.94 13.85 8.32
N ASN A 41 1.93 12.94 8.36
CA ASN A 41 1.69 11.52 8.39
C ASN A 41 2.08 10.94 9.75
N VAL A 42 1.18 10.21 10.39
CA VAL A 42 1.41 9.51 11.65
C VAL A 42 1.15 8.03 11.45
N PHE A 43 2.18 7.21 11.64
CA PHE A 43 2.09 5.77 11.37
C PHE A 43 3.09 4.98 12.22
N PHE A 44 2.89 3.67 12.29
CA PHE A 44 3.80 2.77 13.01
C PHE A 44 4.95 2.33 12.12
N GLY A 45 6.17 2.40 12.63
CA GLY A 45 7.37 1.87 12.01
C GLY A 45 7.92 0.68 12.79
N PHE A 46 8.60 -0.23 12.09
CA PHE A 46 9.32 -1.36 12.69
C PHE A 46 10.68 -1.49 12.02
N PRO A 47 11.63 -0.58 12.32
CA PRO A 47 12.98 -0.71 11.80
C PRO A 47 13.57 -2.03 12.28
N TYR A 48 13.89 -2.92 11.33
CA TYR A 48 14.53 -4.22 11.59
C TYR A 48 13.74 -5.20 12.48
N GLY A 49 12.44 -4.96 12.71
CA GLY A 49 11.52 -5.93 13.33
C GLY A 49 11.62 -6.09 14.86
N GLU A 50 12.46 -5.31 15.54
CA GLU A 50 12.70 -5.46 16.99
C GLU A 50 12.01 -4.40 17.83
N GLU A 51 11.84 -3.19 17.30
CA GLU A 51 11.30 -2.05 18.04
C GLU A 51 10.10 -1.45 17.30
N LEU A 52 9.02 -1.19 18.05
CA LEU A 52 7.92 -0.38 17.56
C LEU A 52 8.32 1.09 17.69
N ILE A 53 8.18 1.84 16.60
CA ILE A 53 8.30 3.30 16.61
C ILE A 53 7.00 3.94 16.14
N LEU A 54 6.64 5.08 16.74
CA LEU A 54 5.64 5.98 16.18
C LEU A 54 6.38 6.99 15.32
N VAL A 55 6.14 6.94 14.01
CA VAL A 55 6.73 7.86 13.05
C VAL A 55 5.77 9.03 12.83
N LYS A 56 6.32 10.25 12.89
CA LYS A 56 5.63 11.50 12.63
C LYS A 56 6.39 12.24 11.54
N ASN A 57 5.76 12.36 10.38
CA ASN A 57 6.32 13.04 9.23
C ASN A 57 5.58 14.33 8.97
N ILE A 58 6.31 15.38 8.63
CA ILE A 58 5.77 16.57 7.99
C ILE A 58 6.37 16.72 6.61
N ASP A 59 5.53 16.94 5.61
CA ASP A 59 5.94 17.09 4.24
C ASP A 59 5.34 18.37 3.65
N LEU A 60 6.20 19.21 3.09
CA LEU A 60 5.80 20.41 2.35
C LEU A 60 5.90 20.12 0.86
N VAL A 61 4.74 20.10 0.19
CA VAL A 61 4.63 19.87 -1.25
C VAL A 61 4.25 21.16 -1.96
N PHE A 62 5.07 21.56 -2.92
CA PHE A 62 4.84 22.71 -3.79
C PHE A 62 4.78 22.22 -5.25
N GLU A 63 3.61 22.33 -5.86
CA GLU A 63 3.37 21.94 -7.25
C GLU A 63 3.50 23.15 -8.17
N ASN A 64 4.04 22.94 -9.37
CA ASN A 64 4.16 23.95 -10.43
C ASN A 64 4.89 25.22 -9.97
N ILE A 65 6.05 25.07 -9.33
CA ILE A 65 6.86 26.22 -8.88
C ILE A 65 7.34 27.04 -10.09
N ILE A 66 7.24 28.37 -9.98
CA ILE A 66 7.53 29.31 -11.08
C ILE A 66 9.02 29.30 -11.44
N TYR A 67 9.90 29.18 -10.44
CA TYR A 67 11.35 29.26 -10.59
C TYR A 67 12.02 28.00 -10.05
N GLY A 68 11.98 26.91 -10.82
CA GLY A 68 12.76 25.71 -10.50
C GLY A 68 14.22 25.79 -10.96
N PRO A 69 15.01 24.71 -10.76
CA PRO A 69 16.38 24.63 -11.27
C PRO A 69 16.43 24.92 -12.79
N PRO A 70 17.27 25.87 -13.24
CA PRO A 70 17.36 26.26 -14.64
C PRO A 70 18.15 25.22 -15.43
N ILE A 71 17.48 24.15 -15.85
CA ILE A 71 18.02 23.17 -16.81
C ILE A 71 17.59 23.53 -18.23
N ASN A 72 18.37 23.12 -19.23
CA ASN A 72 18.04 23.36 -20.61
C ASN A 72 16.89 22.45 -21.06
N LEU A 73 15.67 22.98 -21.03
CA LEU A 73 14.48 22.23 -21.43
C LEU A 73 14.50 21.79 -22.91
N THR A 74 15.33 22.42 -23.76
CA THR A 74 15.50 21.98 -25.16
C THR A 74 16.36 20.73 -25.30
N ALA A 75 17.13 20.36 -24.26
CA ALA A 75 17.85 19.09 -24.18
C ALA A 75 16.95 17.92 -23.73
N LEU A 76 15.72 18.21 -23.31
CA LEU A 76 14.72 17.19 -23.00
C LEU A 76 14.10 16.69 -24.31
N ASN A 77 14.64 15.59 -24.82
CA ASN A 77 14.22 14.98 -26.08
C ASN A 77 12.78 14.44 -26.05
N ASP A 78 12.29 14.08 -27.24
CA ASP A 78 11.05 13.30 -27.38
C ASP A 78 11.15 11.98 -26.60
N GLY A 79 10.13 11.71 -25.80
CA GLY A 79 10.08 10.55 -24.91
C GLY A 79 10.38 10.87 -23.44
N PHE A 80 10.97 12.02 -23.08
CA PHE A 80 11.12 12.39 -21.66
C PHE A 80 9.75 12.55 -20.96
N ILE A 81 9.62 11.94 -19.77
CA ILE A 81 8.41 12.01 -18.94
C ILE A 81 8.68 12.80 -17.66
N LYS A 82 9.69 12.39 -16.89
CA LYS A 82 9.91 12.88 -15.52
C LYS A 82 11.36 12.76 -15.10
N LEU A 83 11.82 13.73 -14.32
CA LEU A 83 13.07 13.69 -13.56
C LEU A 83 12.72 13.88 -12.08
N LYS A 84 13.23 13.03 -11.20
CA LYS A 84 13.25 13.26 -9.75
C LYS A 84 14.70 13.33 -9.28
N CYS A 85 15.03 14.36 -8.52
CA CYS A 85 16.34 14.55 -7.91
C CYS A 85 16.18 14.68 -6.39
N ASP A 86 16.77 13.76 -5.66
CA ASP A 86 16.71 13.65 -4.21
C ASP A 86 18.07 13.96 -3.58
N LEU A 87 18.09 14.70 -2.47
CA LEU A 87 19.25 14.76 -1.59
C LEU A 87 19.06 13.75 -0.46
N VAL A 88 19.88 12.71 -0.43
CA VAL A 88 19.73 11.59 0.52
C VAL A 88 20.79 11.68 1.61
N SER A 89 20.37 11.62 2.87
CA SER A 89 21.27 11.56 4.02
C SER A 89 21.87 10.15 4.19
N ALA A 90 23.16 10.10 4.52
CA ALA A 90 23.93 8.88 4.75
C ALA A 90 24.91 9.13 5.90
N GLY A 91 24.39 9.13 7.13
CA GLY A 91 25.14 9.53 8.31
C GLY A 91 25.50 11.03 8.26
N ASN A 92 26.79 11.36 8.40
CA ASN A 92 27.29 12.74 8.29
C ASN A 92 27.57 13.18 6.84
N LYS A 93 27.23 12.33 5.86
CA LYS A 93 27.39 12.58 4.43
C LYS A 93 26.03 12.56 3.76
N SER A 94 26.00 13.05 2.53
CA SER A 94 24.85 12.92 1.64
C SER A 94 25.30 12.67 0.21
N PHE A 95 24.37 12.20 -0.60
CA PHE A 95 24.55 12.04 -2.02
C PHE A 95 23.29 12.53 -2.74
N VAL A 96 23.47 12.97 -3.98
CA VAL A 96 22.35 13.35 -4.85
C VAL A 96 21.96 12.14 -5.70
N SER A 97 20.68 11.85 -5.75
CA SER A 97 20.13 10.69 -6.44
C SER A 97 19.17 11.16 -7.53
N PHE A 98 19.31 10.58 -8.72
CA PHE A 98 18.52 10.93 -9.89
C PHE A 98 17.73 9.72 -10.37
N ASN A 99 16.46 9.94 -10.62
CA ASN A 99 15.58 9.01 -11.31
C ASN A 99 15.00 9.72 -12.53
N VAL A 100 15.40 9.29 -13.73
CA VAL A 100 14.94 9.83 -15.01
C VAL A 100 14.05 8.80 -15.68
N TYR A 101 12.87 9.23 -16.10
CA TYR A 101 11.84 8.39 -16.71
C TYR A 101 11.58 8.88 -18.13
N PHE A 102 11.63 7.93 -19.05
CA PHE A 102 11.27 8.09 -20.45
C PHE A 102 10.13 7.15 -20.78
N ASP A 103 9.45 7.42 -21.89
CA ASP A 103 8.48 6.50 -22.44
C ASP A 103 9.11 5.13 -22.77
N SER A 104 8.27 4.14 -23.04
CA SER A 104 8.73 2.82 -23.45
C SER A 104 9.21 2.75 -24.90
N SER A 105 9.07 3.82 -25.67
CA SER A 105 9.52 3.88 -27.07
C SER A 105 11.02 4.20 -27.17
N VAL A 106 11.57 4.90 -26.17
CA VAL A 106 13.02 5.15 -26.06
C VAL A 106 13.74 3.89 -25.57
N ASP A 107 14.69 3.40 -26.36
CA ASP A 107 15.52 2.26 -25.99
C ASP A 107 16.48 2.60 -24.83
N ASN A 108 16.97 1.56 -24.14
CA ASN A 108 17.79 1.75 -22.93
C ASN A 108 19.11 2.51 -23.18
N ILE A 109 19.74 2.34 -24.35
CA ILE A 109 21.02 3.00 -24.66
C ILE A 109 20.76 4.50 -24.85
N THR A 110 19.74 4.82 -25.63
CA THR A 110 19.32 6.20 -25.87
C THR A 110 18.86 6.87 -24.56
N ALA A 111 18.04 6.20 -23.75
CA ALA A 111 17.61 6.71 -22.45
C ALA A 111 18.79 6.98 -21.51
N CYS A 112 19.77 6.07 -21.47
CA CYS A 112 20.97 6.26 -20.65
C CYS A 112 21.78 7.47 -21.09
N SER A 113 21.97 7.67 -22.40
CA SER A 113 22.70 8.83 -22.95
C SER A 113 21.98 10.14 -22.65
N GLN A 114 20.67 10.19 -22.87
CA GLN A 114 19.87 11.39 -22.59
C GLN A 114 19.83 11.71 -21.10
N ALA A 115 19.70 10.70 -20.25
CA ALA A 115 19.76 10.87 -18.80
C ALA A 115 21.12 11.42 -18.36
N ASP A 116 22.23 10.99 -18.98
CA ASP A 116 23.55 11.55 -18.69
C ASP A 116 23.60 13.05 -18.95
N ASP A 117 23.12 13.51 -20.11
CA ASP A 117 23.10 14.92 -20.46
C ASP A 117 22.28 15.74 -19.46
N ILE A 118 21.05 15.29 -19.14
CA ILE A 118 20.15 15.93 -18.17
C ILE A 118 20.79 16.01 -16.78
N ILE A 119 21.40 14.91 -16.33
CA ILE A 119 22.02 14.84 -15.00
C ILE A 119 23.25 15.75 -14.94
N GLN A 120 24.09 15.79 -15.97
CA GLN A 120 25.26 16.67 -15.99
C GLN A 120 24.85 18.15 -15.94
N GLU A 121 23.78 18.54 -16.62
CA GLU A 121 23.24 19.90 -16.50
C GLU A 121 22.78 20.20 -15.07
N PHE A 122 22.05 19.28 -14.43
CA PHE A 122 21.62 19.47 -13.05
C PHE A 122 22.81 19.58 -12.09
N LEU A 123 23.80 18.68 -12.22
CA LEU A 123 25.02 18.75 -11.42
C LEU A 123 25.75 20.08 -11.63
N ALA A 124 25.78 20.61 -12.85
CA ALA A 124 26.34 21.93 -13.15
C ALA A 124 25.57 23.06 -12.45
N VAL A 125 24.23 23.06 -12.54
CA VAL A 125 23.35 24.06 -11.91
C VAL A 125 23.59 24.15 -10.40
N PHE A 126 23.81 23.02 -9.73
CA PHE A 126 24.04 22.97 -8.28
C PHE A 126 25.51 23.03 -7.86
N GLY A 127 26.45 23.12 -8.81
CA GLY A 127 27.89 23.14 -8.51
C GLY A 127 28.42 21.80 -7.98
N TYR A 128 27.78 20.70 -8.36
CA TYR A 128 28.13 19.32 -8.01
C TYR A 128 28.95 18.63 -9.11
N GLN A 129 29.62 19.41 -9.97
CA GLN A 129 30.49 18.86 -11.00
C GLN A 129 31.68 18.13 -10.36
N GLY A 130 31.97 16.93 -10.86
CA GLY A 130 33.09 16.11 -10.37
C GLY A 130 32.79 15.23 -9.16
N LEU A 131 31.52 15.15 -8.69
CA LEU A 131 31.14 14.14 -7.72
C LEU A 131 31.33 12.72 -8.28
N GLU A 132 31.74 11.78 -7.42
CA GLU A 132 31.93 10.38 -7.79
C GLU A 132 30.56 9.71 -8.03
N LEU A 133 30.48 8.90 -9.09
CA LEU A 133 29.33 8.04 -9.34
C LEU A 133 29.32 6.89 -8.32
N LEU A 134 28.32 6.86 -7.44
CA LEU A 134 28.20 5.85 -6.40
C LEU A 134 27.41 4.63 -6.87
N TRP A 135 26.31 4.87 -7.58
CA TRP A 135 25.41 3.81 -8.03
C TRP A 135 24.75 4.20 -9.34
N LYS A 136 24.54 3.21 -10.22
CA LYS A 136 23.76 3.35 -11.45
C LYS A 136 22.95 2.10 -11.70
N ASN A 137 21.75 2.29 -12.22
CA ASN A 137 20.90 1.23 -12.73
C ASN A 137 20.03 1.76 -13.88
N SER A 138 19.54 0.89 -14.73
CA SER A 138 18.68 1.28 -15.85
C SER A 138 17.84 0.10 -16.33
N GLY A 139 16.62 0.35 -16.74
CA GLY A 139 15.79 -0.64 -17.40
C GLY A 139 14.30 -0.30 -17.36
N PRO A 140 13.46 -1.21 -17.88
CA PRO A 140 12.02 -1.06 -17.82
C PRO A 140 11.53 -1.05 -16.36
N ASN A 141 10.72 -0.05 -16.00
CA ASN A 141 10.06 0.05 -14.71
C ASN A 141 8.64 0.57 -14.92
N GLU A 142 7.63 -0.17 -14.46
CA GLU A 142 6.21 0.21 -14.55
C GLU A 142 5.74 0.65 -15.95
N GLY A 143 6.26 0.03 -17.02
CA GLY A 143 5.90 0.37 -18.40
C GLY A 143 6.61 1.60 -18.96
N MET A 144 7.59 2.15 -18.25
CA MET A 144 8.46 3.25 -18.65
C MET A 144 9.91 2.78 -18.73
N MET A 145 10.76 3.49 -19.47
CA MET A 145 12.20 3.31 -19.38
C MET A 145 12.74 4.18 -18.25
N TRP A 146 13.42 3.57 -17.28
CA TRP A 146 13.93 4.25 -16.08
C TRP A 146 15.45 4.20 -16.05
N VAL A 147 16.07 5.33 -15.75
CA VAL A 147 17.52 5.46 -15.54
C VAL A 147 17.75 6.07 -14.16
N HIS A 148 18.52 5.37 -13.35
CA HIS A 148 18.92 5.78 -12.02
C HIS A 148 20.42 6.01 -11.94
N LYS A 149 20.83 7.15 -11.37
CA LYS A 149 22.23 7.41 -11.03
C LYS A 149 22.33 8.22 -9.74
N SER A 150 23.31 7.89 -8.90
CA SER A 150 23.57 8.59 -7.65
C SER A 150 25.02 9.05 -7.58
N PHE A 151 25.24 10.28 -7.13
CA PHE A 151 26.55 10.93 -7.09
C PHE A 151 26.84 11.50 -5.70
N GLY A 152 28.08 11.34 -5.23
CA GLY A 152 28.45 11.79 -3.90
C GLY A 152 29.88 11.41 -3.54
N TYR A 153 30.28 11.47 -2.27
CA TYR A 153 29.53 12.06 -1.15
C TYR A 153 29.85 13.55 -0.97
N ILE A 154 28.88 14.32 -0.49
CA ILE A 154 29.07 15.69 0.03
C ILE A 154 28.79 15.73 1.55
N PRO A 155 29.37 16.69 2.31
CA PRO A 155 29.00 16.87 3.71
C PRO A 155 27.50 17.11 3.88
N TYR A 156 26.86 16.43 4.83
CA TYR A 156 25.46 16.68 5.16
C TYR A 156 25.39 17.72 6.28
N THR A 157 25.13 18.97 5.91
CA THR A 157 25.08 20.12 6.81
C THR A 157 23.91 21.01 6.44
N THR A 158 23.52 21.91 7.33
CA THR A 158 22.51 22.95 7.06
C THR A 158 22.83 23.71 5.77
N ASP A 159 24.10 24.08 5.56
CA ASP A 159 24.53 24.83 4.39
C ASP A 159 24.42 24.03 3.08
N SER A 160 24.76 22.74 3.09
CA SER A 160 24.64 21.91 1.88
C SER A 160 23.18 21.66 1.51
N VAL A 161 22.32 21.46 2.50
CA VAL A 161 20.87 21.34 2.31
C VAL A 161 20.25 22.64 1.82
N ILE A 162 20.62 23.79 2.39
CA ILE A 162 20.15 25.11 1.90
C ILE A 162 20.63 25.36 0.47
N SER A 163 21.85 24.96 0.14
CA SER A 163 22.39 25.07 -1.23
C SER A 163 21.59 24.24 -2.23
N PHE A 164 21.15 23.04 -1.85
CA PHE A 164 20.22 22.23 -2.64
C PHE A 164 18.85 22.91 -2.73
N LEU A 165 18.37 23.55 -1.67
CA LEU A 165 17.07 24.23 -1.62
C LEU A 165 17.08 25.67 -2.17
N LYS A 166 18.10 26.08 -2.93
CA LYS A 166 18.23 27.49 -3.39
C LYS A 166 17.14 27.98 -4.34
N TYR A 167 16.40 27.08 -4.99
CA TYR A 167 15.27 27.39 -5.88
C TYR A 167 13.90 27.18 -5.22
N LYS A 168 13.85 27.09 -3.89
CA LYS A 168 12.59 27.00 -3.16
C LYS A 168 11.74 28.27 -3.32
N PRO A 169 10.40 28.17 -3.26
CA PRO A 169 9.55 29.34 -3.15
C PRO A 169 9.85 30.15 -1.87
N SER A 170 9.49 31.43 -1.85
CA SER A 170 9.77 32.32 -0.71
C SER A 170 8.54 32.76 0.07
N THR A 171 7.34 32.43 -0.40
CA THR A 171 6.06 32.87 0.19
C THR A 171 5.28 31.71 0.78
N ASN A 172 4.22 32.02 1.53
CA ASN A 172 3.22 31.06 1.99
C ASN A 172 3.84 29.92 2.82
N PHE A 173 3.52 28.64 2.57
CA PHE A 173 4.08 27.53 3.35
C PHE A 173 5.60 27.40 3.21
N ALA A 174 6.18 27.94 2.14
CA ALA A 174 7.63 27.90 1.93
C ALA A 174 8.40 28.72 2.97
N ARG A 175 7.73 29.65 3.68
CA ARG A 175 8.33 30.41 4.79
C ARG A 175 8.81 29.52 5.94
N PHE A 176 8.32 28.27 6.03
CA PHE A 176 8.70 27.33 7.08
C PHE A 176 9.93 26.48 6.74
N ILE A 177 10.41 26.49 5.49
CA ILE A 177 11.47 25.59 5.03
C ILE A 177 12.75 25.76 5.86
N ASP A 178 13.17 26.98 6.15
CA ASP A 178 14.39 27.21 6.94
C ASP A 178 14.29 26.65 8.36
N ASN A 179 13.10 26.65 8.94
CA ASN A 179 12.85 26.10 10.27
C ASN A 179 12.86 24.56 10.25
N LEU A 180 12.34 23.95 9.18
CA LEU A 180 12.44 22.52 8.94
C LEU A 180 13.91 22.09 8.77
N VAL A 181 14.69 22.81 7.97
CA VAL A 181 16.13 22.53 7.81
C VAL A 181 16.84 22.56 9.17
N LYS A 182 16.61 23.60 9.97
CA LYS A 182 17.22 23.71 11.31
C LYS A 182 16.83 22.56 12.24
N LYS A 183 15.59 22.06 12.13
CA LYS A 183 15.07 21.01 13.00
C LYS A 183 15.54 19.61 12.59
N TYR A 184 15.43 19.26 11.31
CA TYR A 184 15.56 17.88 10.84
C TYR A 184 16.92 17.54 10.21
N VAL A 185 17.76 18.52 9.84
CA VAL A 185 19.11 18.23 9.35
C VAL A 185 20.01 17.60 10.42
N PRO A 186 20.05 18.09 11.68
CA PRO A 186 20.91 17.50 12.72
C PRO A 186 20.63 16.02 13.00
N THR A 187 19.40 15.56 12.78
CA THR A 187 18.98 14.17 13.00
C THR A 187 19.09 13.29 11.74
N GLY A 188 19.45 13.87 10.58
CA GLY A 188 19.42 13.15 9.30
C GLY A 188 18.02 12.95 8.72
N GLY A 189 16.98 13.45 9.39
CA GLY A 189 15.57 13.20 9.07
C GLY A 189 14.95 14.15 8.03
N LEU A 190 15.75 14.91 7.29
CA LEU A 190 15.25 15.79 6.22
C LEU A 190 15.57 15.18 4.84
N LEU A 191 14.57 15.09 3.97
CA LEU A 191 14.67 14.56 2.61
C LEU A 191 14.01 15.53 1.63
N PRO A 192 14.79 16.48 1.06
CA PRO A 192 14.28 17.37 0.03
C PRO A 192 14.42 16.75 -1.37
N SER A 193 13.45 17.04 -2.24
CA SER A 193 13.39 16.54 -3.61
C SER A 193 12.85 17.58 -4.58
N TYR A 194 13.48 17.69 -5.75
CA TYR A 194 12.90 18.37 -6.89
C TYR A 194 12.41 17.36 -7.92
N THR A 195 11.23 17.61 -8.47
CA THR A 195 10.68 16.83 -9.57
C THR A 195 10.38 17.73 -10.76
N LEU A 196 10.86 17.39 -11.94
CA LEU A 196 10.42 17.99 -13.20
C LEU A 196 9.54 17.00 -13.94
N ARG A 197 8.34 17.43 -14.36
CA ARG A 197 7.43 16.62 -15.17
C ARG A 197 7.10 17.32 -16.48
N ARG A 198 6.94 16.52 -17.55
CA ARG A 198 6.33 16.97 -18.80
C ARG A 198 4.82 16.81 -18.72
N ILE A 199 4.07 17.90 -18.90
CA ILE A 199 2.60 17.89 -18.98
C ILE A 199 2.21 18.57 -20.29
N GLY A 200 1.66 17.79 -21.23
CA GLY A 200 1.43 18.23 -22.59
C GLY A 200 2.74 18.70 -23.27
N MET A 201 2.77 19.97 -23.68
CA MET A 201 3.95 20.60 -24.27
C MET A 201 4.81 21.38 -23.26
N GLY A 202 4.38 21.47 -22.00
CA GLY A 202 5.05 22.24 -20.96
C GLY A 202 5.89 21.36 -20.01
N PHE A 203 6.79 22.02 -19.28
CA PHE A 203 7.57 21.42 -18.21
C PHE A 203 7.29 22.14 -16.88
N TYR A 204 7.07 21.36 -15.83
CA TYR A 204 6.64 21.86 -14.54
C TYR A 204 7.51 21.29 -13.44
N TRP A 205 8.01 22.19 -12.59
CA TRP A 205 8.77 21.81 -11.41
C TRP A 205 7.86 21.68 -10.19
N SER A 206 8.18 20.70 -9.36
CA SER A 206 7.62 20.52 -8.03
C SER A 206 8.75 20.36 -7.01
N LEU A 207 8.51 20.80 -5.79
CA LEU A 207 9.42 20.67 -4.65
C LEU A 207 8.69 19.96 -3.51
N GLU A 208 9.32 18.93 -2.98
CA GLU A 208 8.86 18.14 -1.83
C GLU A 208 9.93 18.22 -0.74
N ILE A 209 9.54 18.46 0.51
CA ILE A 209 10.46 18.51 1.63
C ILE A 209 9.86 17.74 2.80
N LEU A 210 10.36 16.53 2.98
CA LEU A 210 9.95 15.64 4.05
C LEU A 210 10.87 15.82 5.27
N GLY A 211 10.29 16.11 6.43
CA GLY A 211 10.89 16.03 7.75
C GLY A 211 10.32 14.85 8.53
N THR A 212 11.19 14.00 9.05
CA THR A 212 10.82 12.76 9.77
C THR A 212 11.32 12.81 11.21
N GLU A 213 10.41 12.54 12.13
CA GLU A 213 10.68 12.28 13.54
C GLU A 213 10.10 10.93 13.94
N TYR A 214 10.71 10.28 14.91
CA TYR A 214 10.20 9.03 15.45
C TYR A 214 10.39 8.96 16.96
N GLU A 215 9.44 8.31 17.61
CA GLU A 215 9.44 8.05 19.04
C GLU A 215 9.40 6.54 19.25
N GLN A 216 10.32 6.00 20.03
CA GLN A 216 10.30 4.59 20.38
C GLN A 216 9.13 4.32 21.34
N LEU A 217 8.35 3.29 21.03
CA LEU A 217 7.26 2.83 21.87
C LEU A 217 7.60 1.46 22.46
N ALA A 218 7.13 1.20 23.67
CA ALA A 218 7.17 -0.14 24.23
C ALA A 218 6.29 -1.10 23.40
N LEU A 219 6.66 -2.37 23.26
CA LEU A 219 5.83 -3.33 22.50
C LEU A 219 4.45 -3.55 23.16
N ASP A 220 4.40 -3.50 24.49
CA ASP A 220 3.19 -3.69 25.31
C ASP A 220 2.58 -2.33 25.74
N VAL A 221 2.37 -1.40 24.80
CA VAL A 221 1.66 -0.14 25.09
C VAL A 221 0.20 -0.42 25.48
N HIS A 222 -0.15 -0.29 26.76
CA HIS A 222 -1.54 -0.39 27.20
C HIS A 222 -2.35 0.88 26.94
N GLU A 223 -1.74 2.06 27.08
CA GLU A 223 -2.32 3.35 26.68
C GLU A 223 -1.20 4.41 26.61
N TYR A 224 -0.89 4.92 25.41
CA TYR A 224 0.08 6.01 25.22
C TYR A 224 -0.62 7.21 24.58
N SER A 225 -0.58 8.36 25.23
CA SER A 225 -1.14 9.60 24.70
C SER A 225 -0.09 10.39 23.94
N SER A 226 -0.43 10.86 22.74
CA SER A 226 0.44 11.69 21.92
C SER A 226 -0.31 12.91 21.41
N ILE A 227 0.39 14.03 21.29
CA ILE A 227 -0.15 15.25 20.71
C ILE A 227 0.66 15.57 19.45
N ILE A 228 -0.05 15.83 18.35
CA ILE A 228 0.52 16.29 17.10
C ILE A 228 0.22 17.78 16.98
N SER A 229 1.25 18.61 17.04
CA SER A 229 1.17 20.05 16.82
C SER A 229 1.88 20.39 15.52
N VAL A 230 1.14 20.85 14.50
CA VAL A 230 1.73 21.14 13.19
C VAL A 230 2.77 22.27 13.28
N LYS A 231 2.55 23.28 14.14
CA LYS A 231 3.57 24.33 14.42
C LYS A 231 4.86 23.76 15.01
N GLU A 232 4.75 22.78 15.91
CA GLU A 232 5.91 22.14 16.53
C GLU A 232 6.68 21.32 15.49
N MET A 233 5.98 20.61 14.62
CA MET A 233 6.58 19.89 13.48
C MET A 233 7.27 20.86 12.51
N LEU A 234 6.67 22.02 12.21
CA LEU A 234 7.27 23.08 11.39
C LEU A 234 8.35 23.90 12.11
N ASN A 235 8.61 23.64 13.40
CA ASN A 235 9.54 24.40 14.23
C ASN A 235 9.29 25.92 14.18
N THR A 236 8.04 26.35 14.36
CA THR A 236 7.63 27.74 14.13
C THR A 236 6.71 28.30 15.20
N ASN A 237 6.88 29.60 15.49
CA ASN A 237 5.94 30.39 16.28
C ASN A 237 4.97 31.20 15.42
N LEU A 238 5.16 31.25 14.10
CA LEU A 238 4.27 31.95 13.18
C LEU A 238 2.94 31.18 13.02
N PRO A 239 1.83 31.84 12.68
CA PRO A 239 0.59 31.16 12.31
C PRO A 239 0.82 30.20 11.13
N LEU A 240 0.12 29.07 11.07
CA LEU A 240 0.16 28.18 9.89
C LEU A 240 -0.29 28.91 8.63
N VAL A 241 -1.42 29.61 8.74
CA VAL A 241 -2.02 30.39 7.65
C VAL A 241 -2.34 31.78 8.19
N GLU A 242 -1.65 32.79 7.67
CA GLU A 242 -1.92 34.18 8.02
C GLU A 242 -2.91 34.82 7.04
N GLN A 243 -2.75 34.53 5.75
CA GLN A 243 -3.62 34.97 4.68
C GLN A 243 -4.04 33.73 3.87
N PRO A 244 -5.28 33.25 4.04
CA PRO A 244 -5.76 32.05 3.35
C PRO A 244 -5.82 32.25 1.83
N ARG A 245 -5.52 31.19 1.08
CA ARG A 245 -5.62 31.17 -0.38
C ARG A 245 -6.31 29.91 -0.84
N GLU A 246 -7.08 30.02 -1.93
CA GLU A 246 -7.89 28.93 -2.50
C GLU A 246 -7.06 27.71 -2.95
N ASN A 247 -5.77 27.89 -3.18
CA ASN A 247 -4.86 26.87 -3.70
C ASN A 247 -3.95 26.26 -2.62
N GLN A 248 -4.32 26.36 -1.35
CA GLN A 248 -3.60 25.76 -0.23
C GLN A 248 -4.44 24.72 0.50
N GLN A 249 -3.79 23.65 0.98
CA GLN A 249 -4.44 22.64 1.80
C GLN A 249 -3.50 22.11 2.87
N ILE A 250 -4.07 21.61 3.97
CA ILE A 250 -3.34 20.88 5.00
C ILE A 250 -4.04 19.54 5.21
N ILE A 251 -3.30 18.44 5.10
CA ILE A 251 -3.80 17.08 5.21
C ILE A 251 -3.06 16.36 6.33
N ILE A 252 -3.80 15.77 7.26
CA ILE A 252 -3.25 14.92 8.31
C ILE A 252 -3.74 13.48 8.09
N LEU A 253 -2.80 12.59 7.80
CA LEU A 253 -3.02 11.16 7.58
C LEU A 253 -2.57 10.38 8.81
N ILE A 254 -3.46 9.58 9.36
CA ILE A 254 -3.22 8.80 10.58
C ILE A 254 -3.53 7.33 10.30
N GLU A 255 -2.53 6.46 10.45
CA GLU A 255 -2.70 5.01 10.42
C GLU A 255 -3.56 4.58 11.63
N LYS A 256 -4.77 4.09 11.38
CA LYS A 256 -5.73 3.67 12.42
C LYS A 256 -5.35 2.38 13.08
N ASN A 257 -4.82 1.42 12.33
CA ASN A 257 -4.40 0.15 12.89
C ASN A 257 -3.27 -0.47 12.07
N ARG A 258 -2.47 -1.29 12.75
CA ARG A 258 -1.45 -2.13 12.14
C ARG A 258 -1.29 -3.40 12.94
N SER A 259 -1.35 -4.55 12.26
CA SER A 259 -1.07 -5.86 12.86
C SER A 259 0.25 -6.39 12.32
N LEU A 260 1.09 -6.89 13.22
CA LEU A 260 2.40 -7.42 12.89
C LEU A 260 2.66 -8.71 13.67
N GLU A 261 3.26 -9.66 12.97
CA GLU A 261 3.68 -10.92 13.55
C GLU A 261 5.13 -10.80 14.04
N ILE A 262 5.32 -10.95 15.35
CA ILE A 262 6.63 -10.92 16.00
C ILE A 262 6.81 -12.26 16.73
N GLY A 263 7.66 -13.12 16.18
CA GLY A 263 7.83 -14.49 16.66
C GLY A 263 6.55 -15.32 16.47
N SER A 264 5.90 -15.70 17.58
CA SER A 264 4.66 -16.50 17.58
C SER A 264 3.41 -15.72 18.01
N LYS A 265 3.53 -14.40 18.18
CA LYS A 265 2.45 -13.52 18.61
C LYS A 265 2.11 -12.52 17.51
N VAL A 266 0.83 -12.22 17.38
CA VAL A 266 0.34 -11.10 16.55
C VAL A 266 0.06 -9.93 17.48
N TYR A 267 0.83 -8.86 17.30
CA TYR A 267 0.62 -7.60 17.97
C TYR A 267 -0.24 -6.71 17.06
N THR A 268 -1.36 -6.22 17.57
CA THR A 268 -2.16 -5.23 16.88
C THR A 268 -2.10 -3.91 17.63
N TYR A 269 -1.71 -2.87 16.90
CA TYR A 269 -1.60 -1.51 17.37
C TYR A 269 -2.72 -0.69 16.74
N THR A 270 -3.28 0.24 17.51
CA THR A 270 -4.36 1.12 17.07
C THR A 270 -4.08 2.56 17.46
N ILE A 271 -4.45 3.50 16.60
CA ILE A 271 -4.41 4.94 16.88
C ILE A 271 -5.84 5.48 16.87
N ASP A 272 -6.28 5.92 18.05
CA ASP A 272 -7.55 6.60 18.25
C ASP A 272 -7.34 8.11 18.26
N ILE A 273 -8.18 8.82 17.50
CA ILE A 273 -8.20 10.28 17.48
C ILE A 273 -9.14 10.73 18.60
N LYS A 274 -8.61 11.39 19.63
CA LYS A 274 -9.40 11.90 20.77
C LYS A 274 -10.01 13.24 20.47
N SER A 275 -9.23 14.16 19.91
CA SER A 275 -9.71 15.48 19.50
C SER A 275 -8.86 16.07 18.38
N VAL A 276 -9.46 16.99 17.63
CA VAL A 276 -8.84 17.72 16.53
C VAL A 276 -9.25 19.18 16.69
N ARG A 277 -8.28 20.11 16.65
CA ARG A 277 -8.52 21.56 16.77
C ARG A 277 -7.63 22.33 15.80
N PRO A 278 -8.06 23.49 15.27
CA PRO A 278 -9.39 24.09 15.41
C PRO A 278 -10.46 23.33 14.62
N GLU A 279 -11.73 23.71 14.77
CA GLU A 279 -12.84 23.19 13.95
C GLU A 279 -12.69 23.60 12.47
N GLY A 280 -13.57 23.09 11.61
CA GLY A 280 -13.57 23.40 10.16
C GLY A 280 -12.79 22.40 9.30
N PHE A 281 -12.53 21.21 9.82
CA PHE A 281 -11.93 20.11 9.07
C PHE A 281 -12.98 19.13 8.55
N THR A 282 -12.62 18.36 7.53
CA THR A 282 -13.35 17.16 7.11
C THR A 282 -12.57 15.90 7.50
N ILE A 283 -13.23 14.90 8.07
CA ILE A 283 -12.63 13.59 8.32
C ILE A 283 -13.24 12.57 7.36
N ARG A 284 -12.39 11.83 6.65
CA ARG A 284 -12.81 10.73 5.78
C ARG A 284 -11.84 9.54 5.85
N PRO A 285 -12.27 8.33 5.50
CA PRO A 285 -11.34 7.25 5.19
C PRO A 285 -10.40 7.71 4.07
N SER A 286 -9.11 7.41 4.21
CA SER A 286 -8.13 7.65 3.15
C SER A 286 -8.22 6.56 2.09
N ASP A 287 -7.71 6.84 0.89
CA ASP A 287 -7.46 5.83 -0.14
C ASP A 287 -6.48 4.75 0.33
N TRP A 288 -5.64 5.07 1.31
CA TRP A 288 -4.73 4.11 1.91
C TRP A 288 -5.46 3.25 2.94
N ALA A 289 -5.32 1.93 2.80
CA ALA A 289 -5.94 0.97 3.71
C ALA A 289 -5.52 1.23 5.15
N ASN A 290 -6.50 1.28 6.06
CA ASN A 290 -6.32 1.59 7.47
C ASN A 290 -5.87 3.02 7.79
N TYR A 291 -5.98 3.98 6.88
CA TYR A 291 -5.71 5.38 7.18
C TYR A 291 -7.00 6.20 7.29
N VAL A 292 -6.97 7.20 8.16
CA VAL A 292 -7.95 8.29 8.20
C VAL A 292 -7.27 9.58 7.80
N GLU A 293 -7.98 10.35 6.99
CA GLU A 293 -7.56 11.65 6.49
C GLU A 293 -8.38 12.74 7.18
N ILE A 294 -7.68 13.72 7.77
CA ILE A 294 -8.24 14.96 8.29
C ILE A 294 -7.75 16.09 7.40
N THR A 295 -8.67 16.78 6.75
CA THR A 295 -8.36 17.77 5.72
C THR A 295 -8.84 19.15 6.13
N TYR A 296 -7.96 20.12 6.00
CA TYR A 296 -8.25 21.54 6.15
C TYR A 296 -8.01 22.27 4.82
N GLU A 297 -9.05 22.95 4.35
CA GLU A 297 -8.98 23.94 3.29
C GLU A 297 -9.11 25.31 3.96
N PRO A 298 -7.99 25.95 4.33
CA PRO A 298 -8.03 27.14 5.16
C PRO A 298 -8.76 28.26 4.41
N LEU A 299 -9.95 28.63 4.91
CA LEU A 299 -10.70 29.81 4.47
C LEU A 299 -10.51 31.00 5.42
N LEU A 300 -9.96 30.75 6.61
CA LEU A 300 -9.69 31.72 7.66
C LEU A 300 -8.26 31.58 8.17
N PRO A 301 -7.66 32.65 8.73
CA PRO A 301 -6.36 32.56 9.37
C PRO A 301 -6.34 31.45 10.43
N MET A 302 -5.25 30.70 10.48
CA MET A 302 -5.12 29.50 11.28
C MET A 302 -3.79 29.53 12.04
N GLU A 303 -3.89 29.52 13.36
CA GLU A 303 -2.72 29.57 14.23
C GLU A 303 -1.94 28.26 14.22
N ASN A 304 -2.59 27.17 14.59
CA ASN A 304 -2.02 25.83 14.69
C ASN A 304 -3.10 24.80 14.39
N ILE A 305 -2.70 23.58 14.05
CA ILE A 305 -3.56 22.40 14.09
C ILE A 305 -2.99 21.47 15.15
N ILE A 306 -3.86 21.03 16.05
CA ILE A 306 -3.53 20.13 17.15
C ILE A 306 -4.41 18.90 17.04
N VAL A 307 -3.79 17.72 16.99
CA VAL A 307 -4.48 16.43 17.01
C VAL A 307 -4.04 15.68 18.25
N GLU A 308 -4.99 15.34 19.11
CA GLU A 308 -4.75 14.51 20.29
C GLU A 308 -5.05 13.05 19.94
N LEU A 309 -4.07 12.19 20.19
CA LEU A 309 -4.07 10.78 19.82
C LEU A 309 -3.89 9.89 21.05
N THR A 310 -4.45 8.68 20.98
CA THR A 310 -4.11 7.60 21.91
C THR A 310 -3.71 6.37 21.11
N VAL A 311 -2.58 5.79 21.50
CA VAL A 311 -2.05 4.55 20.95
C VAL A 311 -2.32 3.43 21.94
N ASN A 312 -2.95 2.36 21.46
CA ASN A 312 -3.24 1.16 22.24
C ASN A 312 -2.67 -0.07 21.53
N SER A 313 -2.16 -1.04 22.29
CA SER A 313 -1.78 -2.34 21.77
C SER A 313 -2.55 -3.47 22.44
N TYR A 314 -2.84 -4.51 21.67
CA TYR A 314 -3.30 -5.78 22.20
C TYR A 314 -2.65 -6.94 21.45
N THR A 315 -2.42 -8.03 22.15
CA THR A 315 -1.91 -9.27 21.57
C THR A 315 -3.05 -10.23 21.33
N GLU A 316 -3.25 -10.60 20.07
CA GLU A 316 -4.12 -11.72 19.76
C GLU A 316 -3.29 -13.00 19.91
N LYS A 317 -3.69 -13.89 20.82
CA LYS A 317 -3.13 -15.24 20.83
C LYS A 317 -3.60 -15.92 19.55
N GLN A 318 -2.69 -16.11 18.59
CA GLN A 318 -2.99 -16.97 17.44
C GLN A 318 -3.48 -18.31 17.99
N THR A 319 -4.68 -18.70 17.58
CA THR A 319 -5.18 -20.05 17.85
C THR A 319 -4.21 -20.99 17.16
N PRO A 320 -3.47 -21.84 17.88
CA PRO A 320 -2.41 -22.64 17.28
C PRO A 320 -2.93 -23.40 16.06
N THR A 321 -2.19 -23.38 14.96
CA THR A 321 -2.58 -24.01 13.68
C THR A 321 -2.92 -25.50 13.81
N TRP A 322 -2.37 -26.19 14.82
CA TRP A 322 -2.72 -27.58 15.13
C TRP A 322 -4.19 -27.76 15.53
N ILE A 323 -4.86 -26.74 16.09
CA ILE A 323 -6.28 -26.80 16.45
C ILE A 323 -7.14 -26.95 15.20
N TRP A 324 -6.83 -26.22 14.11
CA TRP A 324 -7.52 -26.39 12.84
C TRP A 324 -7.30 -27.77 12.22
N ALA A 325 -6.08 -28.32 12.35
CA ALA A 325 -5.79 -29.69 11.93
C ALA A 325 -6.60 -30.72 12.74
N VAL A 326 -6.70 -30.55 14.06
CA VAL A 326 -7.52 -31.42 14.93
C VAL A 326 -9.01 -31.31 14.59
N VAL A 327 -9.53 -30.09 14.36
CA VAL A 327 -10.91 -29.87 13.93
C VAL A 327 -11.17 -30.57 12.58
N ALA A 328 -10.26 -30.45 11.61
CA ALA A 328 -10.38 -31.12 10.32
C ALA A 328 -10.39 -32.65 10.45
N ILE A 329 -9.56 -33.22 11.34
CA ILE A 329 -9.55 -34.65 11.64
C ILE A 329 -10.89 -35.09 12.25
N ILE A 330 -11.40 -34.35 13.24
CA ILE A 330 -12.68 -34.66 13.89
C ILE A 330 -13.83 -34.62 12.88
N VAL A 331 -13.91 -33.58 12.06
CA VAL A 331 -14.96 -33.45 11.02
C VAL A 331 -14.85 -34.60 10.02
N SER A 332 -13.63 -34.96 9.58
CA SER A 332 -13.40 -36.07 8.65
C SER A 332 -13.82 -37.42 9.24
N LEU A 333 -13.47 -37.70 10.50
CA LEU A 333 -13.87 -38.92 11.20
C LEU A 333 -15.39 -38.99 11.39
N THR A 334 -16.03 -37.86 11.69
CA THR A 334 -17.49 -37.78 11.85
C THR A 334 -18.20 -38.07 10.53
N LEU A 335 -17.74 -37.48 9.43
CA LEU A 335 -18.27 -37.75 8.09
C LEU A 335 -18.06 -39.22 7.68
N LEU A 336 -16.91 -39.81 8.04
CA LEU A 336 -16.63 -41.22 7.77
C LEU A 336 -17.56 -42.13 8.57
N ALA A 337 -17.78 -41.85 9.85
CA ALA A 337 -18.70 -42.59 10.72
C ALA A 337 -20.15 -42.52 10.20
N ILE A 338 -20.61 -41.32 9.80
CA ILE A 338 -21.93 -41.13 9.18
C ILE A 338 -22.03 -41.96 7.89
N SER A 339 -21.00 -41.94 7.05
CA SER A 339 -20.98 -42.70 5.79
C SER A 339 -21.04 -44.22 6.04
N VAL A 340 -20.31 -44.72 7.03
CA VAL A 340 -20.36 -46.13 7.43
C VAL A 340 -21.74 -46.52 7.97
N LEU A 341 -22.37 -45.67 8.78
CA LEU A 341 -23.73 -45.90 9.27
C LEU A 341 -24.76 -45.93 8.13
N PHE A 342 -24.64 -45.02 7.15
CA PHE A 342 -25.49 -45.03 5.95
C PHE A 342 -25.30 -46.28 5.11
N LEU A 343 -24.05 -46.72 4.89
CA LEU A 343 -23.75 -47.95 4.17
C LEU A 343 -24.29 -49.18 4.88
N LYS A 344 -24.15 -49.26 6.20
CA LYS A 344 -24.70 -50.36 7.02
C LYS A 344 -26.22 -50.39 6.96
N LYS A 345 -26.89 -49.24 7.11
CA LYS A 345 -28.35 -49.14 7.01
C LYS A 345 -28.87 -49.49 5.62
N LYS A 346 -28.14 -49.13 4.56
CA LYS A 346 -28.48 -49.54 3.19
C LYS A 346 -28.37 -51.06 3.02
N ARG A 347 -27.31 -51.68 3.53
CA ARG A 347 -27.10 -53.13 3.45
C ARG A 347 -28.16 -53.91 4.23
N GLU A 348 -28.52 -53.44 5.42
CA GLU A 348 -29.64 -54.01 6.21
C GLU A 348 -31.00 -53.81 5.51
N GLY A 349 -31.18 -52.71 4.78
CA GLY A 349 -32.36 -52.47 3.95
C GLY A 349 -32.44 -53.41 2.75
N ASP A 350 -31.31 -53.62 2.07
CA ASP A 350 -31.19 -54.54 0.93
C ASP A 350 -31.42 -56.00 1.39
N GLU A 351 -30.85 -56.41 2.53
CA GLU A 351 -31.08 -57.75 3.11
C GLU A 351 -32.55 -57.97 3.51
N LYS A 352 -33.21 -56.98 4.10
CA LYS A 352 -34.66 -57.05 4.40
C LYS A 352 -35.52 -57.10 3.14
N ALA A 353 -35.13 -56.40 2.09
CA ALA A 353 -35.82 -56.45 0.80
C ALA A 353 -35.70 -57.84 0.14
N VAL A 354 -34.50 -58.44 0.20
CA VAL A 354 -34.25 -59.81 -0.30
C VAL A 354 -35.04 -60.84 0.50
N ALA A 355 -35.06 -60.76 1.83
CA ALA A 355 -35.83 -61.66 2.68
C ALA A 355 -37.34 -61.58 2.40
N LYS A 356 -37.88 -60.38 2.20
CA LYS A 356 -39.30 -60.16 1.87
C LYS A 356 -39.67 -60.67 0.47
N ALA A 357 -38.75 -60.56 -0.50
CA ALA A 357 -38.93 -61.14 -1.83
C ALA A 357 -38.92 -62.68 -1.81
N GLN A 358 -38.06 -63.30 -0.99
CA GLN A 358 -38.04 -64.75 -0.79
C GLN A 358 -39.32 -65.26 -0.10
N GLU A 359 -39.82 -64.53 0.89
CA GLU A 359 -41.09 -64.87 1.55
C GLU A 359 -42.29 -64.79 0.59
N TYR A 360 -42.35 -63.74 -0.26
CA TYR A 360 -43.36 -63.62 -1.31
C TYR A 360 -43.31 -64.79 -2.30
N TYR A 361 -42.11 -65.17 -2.76
CA TYR A 361 -41.91 -66.29 -3.68
C TYR A 361 -42.41 -67.62 -3.10
N GLN A 362 -42.09 -67.90 -1.83
CA GLN A 362 -42.55 -69.13 -1.17
C GLN A 362 -44.06 -69.17 -0.95
N LYS A 363 -44.68 -68.00 -0.67
CA LYS A 363 -46.10 -67.92 -0.30
C LYS A 363 -47.04 -67.91 -1.51
N HIS A 364 -46.60 -67.36 -2.64
CA HIS A 364 -47.48 -67.11 -3.79
C HIS A 364 -47.12 -67.89 -5.06
N LEU A 365 -45.84 -68.21 -5.31
CA LEU A 365 -45.43 -68.89 -6.55
C LEU A 365 -45.26 -70.41 -6.37
N LYS A 366 -44.74 -70.85 -5.21
CA LYS A 366 -44.56 -72.28 -4.88
C LYS A 366 -45.86 -73.13 -4.86
N PRO A 367 -47.05 -72.59 -4.54
CA PRO A 367 -48.30 -73.35 -4.62
C PRO A 367 -48.84 -73.55 -6.05
N GLU A 368 -48.42 -72.73 -7.02
CA GLU A 368 -48.86 -72.86 -8.42
C GLU A 368 -48.11 -73.96 -9.17
N GLU A 369 -46.80 -74.11 -8.94
CA GLU A 369 -46.01 -75.24 -9.49
C GLU A 369 -46.59 -76.60 -9.03
N LYS A 370 -47.03 -76.70 -7.77
CA LYS A 370 -47.69 -77.92 -7.26
C LYS A 370 -49.08 -78.19 -7.85
N LYS A 371 -49.72 -77.19 -8.47
CA LYS A 371 -51.00 -77.36 -9.18
C LYS A 371 -50.80 -77.76 -10.64
N GLU A 372 -49.68 -77.38 -11.27
CA GLU A 372 -49.33 -77.82 -12.62
C GLU A 372 -48.83 -79.27 -12.64
N GLU A 373 -48.02 -79.71 -11.68
CA GLU A 373 -47.59 -81.13 -11.58
C GLU A 373 -48.79 -82.09 -11.41
N LYS A 374 -49.83 -81.68 -10.67
CA LYS A 374 -51.07 -82.47 -10.53
C LYS A 374 -51.95 -82.50 -11.79
N LYS A 375 -51.76 -81.55 -12.72
CA LYS A 375 -52.46 -81.53 -14.01
C LYS A 375 -51.80 -82.45 -15.03
N GLU A 376 -50.47 -82.59 -15.01
CA GLU A 376 -49.77 -83.53 -15.87
C GLU A 376 -49.99 -85.00 -15.48
N GLU A 377 -50.07 -85.31 -14.18
CA GLU A 377 -50.38 -86.68 -13.73
C GLU A 377 -51.79 -87.15 -14.17
N LYS A 378 -52.77 -86.24 -14.24
CA LYS A 378 -54.13 -86.58 -14.70
C LYS A 378 -54.23 -86.79 -16.22
N ASN A 379 -53.29 -86.30 -17.02
CA ASN A 379 -53.29 -86.52 -18.46
C ASN A 379 -52.61 -87.82 -18.89
N LYS A 380 -51.85 -88.48 -18.00
CA LYS A 380 -51.32 -89.84 -18.26
C LYS A 380 -52.36 -90.97 -18.11
N PHE A 381 -53.52 -90.70 -17.50
CA PHE A 381 -54.59 -91.70 -17.33
C PHE A 381 -55.72 -91.65 -18.38
N LYS A 382 -55.56 -90.88 -19.46
CA LYS A 382 -56.58 -90.76 -20.54
C LYS A 382 -56.11 -91.20 -21.94
N ARG A 383 -55.01 -91.95 -22.01
CA ARG A 383 -54.62 -92.73 -23.19
C ARG A 383 -54.15 -94.12 -22.75
N LEU A 384 -55.11 -94.96 -22.38
CA LEU A 384 -55.17 -96.41 -22.59
C LEU A 384 -56.55 -96.90 -22.15
#